data_AF-A0A5F1Z1E4-F1
#
_entry.id   AF-A0A5F1Z1E4-F1
#
_cell.length_a   1.000
_cell.length_b   1.000
_cell.length_c   1.000
_cell.angle_alpha   90.00
_cell.angle_beta   90.00
_cell.angle_gamma   90.00
#
_symmetry.space_group_name_H-M   'P 1'
#
loop_
_entity.id
_entity.type
_entity.pdbx_description
1 polymer ?
#
loop_
_entity_poly.entity_id
_entity_poly.type
_entity_poly.pdbx_seq_one_letter_code
_entity_poly.pdbx_strand_id
1 'polypeptide(L)'
;MFKYPIGMPNSELDFLFKTNSHSFEDLDYFCLFDSRGSNLNGNAPGFAELLNERFRIENKRYLTICRPIEITVFFSLLNILKENKIRARTLISNVGFVDCTPKKKSIIEDIILQGSAFFSSDQHEYEIQELEDYTLSNGEIQKLNSLNFDEFTADIANALTNKFETIYLIKTLELDFSRKFKRERPRSFYSQLVKTNDLLKNVANNAENIRLISVQSEMEKTDNHLDVTYDGVHFTNETHKSVGNRILEHLFQNKSN
;
A
#
# COMPACT_ATOMS: atom_id res chain seq x y z
N MET A 1 -11.88 -15.94 13.36
CA MET A 1 -10.85 -16.36 12.40
C MET A 1 -10.76 -15.29 11.33
N PHE A 2 -9.55 -14.82 11.00
CA PHE A 2 -9.35 -13.82 9.95
C PHE A 2 -9.65 -14.45 8.59
N LYS A 3 -10.36 -13.73 7.73
CA LYS A 3 -10.69 -14.11 6.36
C LYS A 3 -9.83 -13.31 5.39
N TYR A 4 -9.16 -14.01 4.51
CA TYR A 4 -8.32 -13.40 3.48
C TYR A 4 -9.16 -12.86 2.31
N PRO A 5 -8.64 -11.89 1.53
CA PRO A 5 -9.29 -11.43 0.31
C PRO A 5 -9.58 -12.59 -0.66
N ILE A 6 -10.62 -12.43 -1.49
CA ILE A 6 -10.87 -13.33 -2.62
C ILE A 6 -9.71 -13.20 -3.62
N GLY A 7 -9.20 -14.30 -4.16
CA GLY A 7 -8.10 -14.30 -5.12
C GLY A 7 -7.00 -15.34 -4.81
N MET A 8 -5.84 -15.18 -5.45
CA MET A 8 -4.58 -15.95 -5.35
C MET A 8 -4.26 -16.57 -3.96
N PRO A 9 -3.50 -17.68 -3.90
CA PRO A 9 -3.49 -18.61 -2.76
C PRO A 9 -3.09 -17.93 -1.45
N ASN A 10 -4.07 -17.82 -0.55
CA ASN A 10 -3.91 -17.24 0.78
C ASN A 10 -3.39 -18.29 1.76
N SER A 11 -2.06 -18.45 1.89
CA SER A 11 -1.52 -19.17 3.03
C SER A 11 -1.37 -18.22 4.23
N GLU A 12 -1.57 -18.70 5.46
CA GLU A 12 -1.35 -17.88 6.66
C GLU A 12 0.10 -17.38 6.77
N LEU A 13 1.03 -18.05 6.07
CA LEU A 13 2.46 -17.68 6.00
C LEU A 13 2.69 -16.41 5.17
N ASP A 14 1.72 -16.00 4.36
CA ASP A 14 1.84 -14.83 3.50
C ASP A 14 1.51 -13.54 4.24
N PHE A 15 0.91 -13.58 5.43
CA PHE A 15 0.53 -12.38 6.16
C PHE A 15 1.35 -12.21 7.44
N LEU A 16 2.04 -11.07 7.55
CA LEU A 16 2.55 -10.63 8.85
C LEU A 16 1.41 -9.99 9.63
N PHE A 17 0.87 -10.75 10.57
CA PHE A 17 -0.22 -10.31 11.42
C PHE A 17 0.29 -9.90 12.81
N LYS A 18 -0.02 -8.69 13.27
CA LYS A 18 0.29 -8.18 14.62
C LYS A 18 -0.91 -7.46 15.21
N THR A 19 -1.30 -7.86 16.41
CA THR A 19 -2.38 -7.23 17.17
C THR A 19 -2.07 -7.29 18.66
N ASN A 20 -2.57 -6.32 19.42
CA ASN A 20 -2.64 -6.40 20.88
C ASN A 20 -4.08 -6.47 21.40
N SER A 21 -5.05 -6.75 20.52
CA SER A 21 -6.47 -6.83 20.86
C SER A 21 -7.05 -8.22 20.60
N HIS A 22 -7.96 -8.64 21.48
CA HIS A 22 -8.69 -9.91 21.37
C HIS A 22 -9.86 -9.85 20.38
N SER A 23 -10.29 -8.64 19.97
CA SER A 23 -11.31 -8.42 18.95
C SER A 23 -10.83 -7.39 17.93
N PHE A 24 -11.41 -7.41 16.73
CA PHE A 24 -11.16 -6.40 15.68
C PHE A 24 -12.19 -5.26 15.72
N GLU A 25 -12.86 -5.11 16.85
CA GLU A 25 -13.82 -4.04 17.11
C GLU A 25 -13.18 -2.99 18.02
N ASP A 26 -13.53 -1.71 17.82
CA ASP A 26 -13.07 -0.57 18.61
C ASP A 26 -11.54 -0.45 18.70
N LEU A 27 -10.87 -0.65 17.56
CA LEU A 27 -9.43 -0.41 17.43
C LEU A 27 -9.15 1.10 17.33
N ASP A 28 -8.03 1.56 17.89
CA ASP A 28 -7.53 2.91 17.60
C ASP A 28 -6.97 2.96 16.17
N TYR A 29 -6.21 1.92 15.78
CA TYR A 29 -5.50 1.87 14.49
C TYR A 29 -5.72 0.55 13.76
N PHE A 30 -6.01 0.64 12.46
CA PHE A 30 -5.87 -0.44 11.51
C PHE A 30 -4.79 -0.07 10.49
N CYS A 31 -3.77 -0.92 10.38
CA CYS A 31 -2.67 -0.75 9.44
C CYS A 31 -2.69 -1.86 8.40
N LEU A 32 -2.69 -1.50 7.12
CA LEU A 32 -2.55 -2.46 6.02
C LEU A 32 -1.41 -2.02 5.12
N PHE A 33 -0.34 -2.82 5.07
CA PHE A 33 0.84 -2.52 4.26
C PHE A 33 1.21 -3.65 3.30
N ASP A 34 1.78 -3.29 2.16
CA ASP A 34 2.46 -4.23 1.27
C ASP A 34 3.82 -4.67 1.86
N SER A 35 4.66 -5.30 1.03
CA SER A 35 5.98 -5.78 1.46
C SER A 35 6.92 -4.67 1.97
N ARG A 36 6.68 -3.40 1.60
CA ARG A 36 7.49 -2.26 2.04
C ARG A 36 7.22 -1.88 3.50
N GLY A 37 6.14 -2.38 4.11
CA GLY A 37 5.87 -2.20 5.55
C GLY A 37 6.89 -2.89 6.45
N SER A 38 7.42 -4.01 5.98
CA SER A 38 8.33 -4.88 6.72
C SER A 38 9.73 -4.86 6.13
N ASN A 39 10.76 -4.98 6.97
CA ASN A 39 12.12 -5.15 6.50
C ASN A 39 12.41 -6.62 6.17
N LEU A 40 12.57 -6.95 4.88
CA LEU A 40 12.85 -8.31 4.43
C LEU A 40 14.35 -8.62 4.30
N ASN A 41 15.18 -7.59 4.20
CA ASN A 41 16.58 -7.73 3.82
C ASN A 41 17.54 -7.34 4.96
N GLY A 42 17.03 -6.98 6.14
CA GLY A 42 17.82 -6.45 7.24
C GLY A 42 17.46 -7.03 8.61
N ASN A 43 18.40 -6.90 9.55
CA ASN A 43 18.22 -7.26 10.96
C ASN A 43 17.46 -6.18 11.77
N ALA A 44 17.03 -5.10 11.11
CA ALA A 44 16.39 -3.95 11.74
C ALA A 44 14.85 -4.00 11.54
N PRO A 45 14.05 -3.45 12.47
CA PRO A 45 12.60 -3.39 12.31
C PRO A 45 12.20 -2.58 11.06
N GLY A 46 11.15 -3.02 10.37
CA GLY A 46 10.48 -2.21 9.35
C GLY A 46 9.64 -1.10 9.99
N PHE A 47 9.05 -0.23 9.17
CA PHE A 47 8.26 0.88 9.71
C PHE A 47 6.99 0.38 10.39
N ALA A 48 6.41 -0.74 9.95
CA ALA A 48 5.24 -1.34 10.60
C ALA A 48 5.55 -1.78 12.03
N GLU A 49 6.73 -2.37 12.28
CA GLU A 49 7.18 -2.74 13.61
C GLU A 49 7.38 -1.52 14.51
N LEU A 50 7.94 -0.43 13.98
CA LEU A 50 8.11 0.83 14.71
C LEU A 50 6.75 1.43 15.13
N LEU A 51 5.76 1.41 14.23
CA LEU A 51 4.39 1.84 14.55
C LEU A 51 3.78 0.98 15.66
N ASN A 52 3.89 -0.35 15.54
CA ASN A 52 3.36 -1.29 16.53
C ASN A 52 3.98 -1.09 17.91
N GLU A 53 5.30 -0.85 17.97
CA GLU A 53 5.99 -0.53 19.22
C GLU A 53 5.45 0.76 19.84
N ARG A 54 5.33 1.82 19.04
CA ARG A 54 4.77 3.10 19.51
C ARG A 54 3.33 2.96 20.00
N PHE A 55 2.49 2.22 19.29
CA PHE A 55 1.11 1.94 19.71
C PHE A 55 1.04 1.19 21.04
N ARG A 56 1.93 0.23 21.28
CA ARG A 56 2.01 -0.44 22.60
C ARG A 56 2.40 0.52 23.71
N ILE A 57 3.41 1.37 23.48
CA ILE A 57 3.87 2.37 24.47
C ILE A 57 2.72 3.33 24.83
N GLU A 58 1.95 3.75 23.83
CA GLU A 58 0.80 4.67 23.99
C GLU A 58 -0.51 3.96 24.41
N ASN A 59 -0.45 2.67 24.74
CA ASN A 59 -1.59 1.83 25.12
C ASN A 59 -2.76 1.89 24.12
N LYS A 60 -2.43 1.84 22.82
CA LYS A 60 -3.38 1.89 21.70
C LYS A 60 -3.74 0.49 21.24
N ARG A 61 -5.02 0.27 20.94
CA ARG A 61 -5.52 -0.98 20.35
C ARG A 61 -5.27 -0.94 18.85
N TYR A 62 -4.55 -1.91 18.32
CA TYR A 62 -4.23 -1.92 16.90
C TYR A 62 -4.34 -3.31 16.26
N LEU A 63 -4.57 -3.29 14.96
CA LEU A 63 -4.39 -4.41 14.06
C LEU A 63 -3.46 -3.97 12.92
N THR A 64 -2.34 -4.64 12.76
CA THR A 64 -1.41 -4.43 11.66
C THR A 64 -1.29 -5.69 10.84
N ILE A 65 -1.52 -5.53 9.54
CA ILE A 65 -1.40 -6.57 8.52
C ILE A 65 -0.37 -6.07 7.52
N CYS A 66 0.74 -6.79 7.38
CA CYS A 66 1.72 -6.51 6.32
C CYS A 66 1.88 -7.72 5.41
N ARG A 67 2.42 -7.45 4.23
CA ARG A 67 2.88 -8.44 3.26
C ARG A 67 1.84 -9.39 2.64
N PRO A 68 0.53 -9.11 2.45
CA PRO A 68 -0.27 -9.99 1.58
C PRO A 68 0.51 -10.22 0.28
N ILE A 69 1.00 -11.42 0.02
CA ILE A 69 1.86 -11.63 -1.13
C ILE A 69 1.01 -11.31 -2.36
N GLU A 70 1.61 -10.53 -3.26
CA GLU A 70 1.11 -10.16 -4.59
C GLU A 70 0.00 -9.10 -4.71
N ILE A 71 -0.90 -8.83 -3.73
CA ILE A 71 -2.01 -7.87 -3.96
C ILE A 71 -2.42 -7.04 -2.72
N THR A 72 -1.65 -6.01 -2.37
CA THR A 72 -2.10 -4.92 -1.47
C THR A 72 -2.62 -3.74 -2.31
N VAL A 73 -3.86 -3.86 -2.79
CA VAL A 73 -4.55 -2.87 -3.62
C VAL A 73 -5.77 -2.34 -2.89
N PHE A 74 -6.41 -1.27 -3.40
CA PHE A 74 -7.63 -0.76 -2.77
C PHE A 74 -8.74 -1.81 -2.66
N PHE A 75 -8.93 -2.63 -3.70
CA PHE A 75 -9.94 -3.69 -3.65
C PHE A 75 -9.63 -4.78 -2.61
N SER A 76 -8.36 -5.10 -2.36
CA SER A 76 -8.01 -6.06 -1.30
C SER A 76 -8.24 -5.48 0.10
N LEU A 77 -7.94 -4.18 0.29
CA LEU A 77 -8.32 -3.45 1.51
C LEU A 77 -9.83 -3.50 1.76
N LEU A 78 -10.65 -3.17 0.76
CA LEU A 78 -12.10 -3.19 0.91
C LEU A 78 -12.62 -4.59 1.24
N ASN A 79 -12.10 -5.63 0.57
CA ASN A 79 -12.43 -7.04 0.86
C ASN A 79 -12.12 -7.40 2.32
N ILE A 80 -10.93 -7.06 2.80
CA ILE A 80 -10.52 -7.31 4.19
C ILE A 80 -11.50 -6.66 5.17
N LEU A 81 -11.87 -5.41 4.92
CA LEU A 81 -12.81 -4.67 5.79
C LEU A 81 -14.20 -5.30 5.81
N LYS A 82 -14.71 -5.74 4.66
CA LYS A 82 -16.03 -6.37 4.53
C LYS A 82 -16.07 -7.72 5.24
N GLU A 83 -15.10 -8.59 4.96
CA GLU A 83 -15.12 -9.98 5.44
C GLU A 83 -14.80 -10.12 6.92
N ASN A 84 -13.95 -9.25 7.47
CA ASN A 84 -13.48 -9.34 8.84
C ASN A 84 -14.21 -8.42 9.83
N LYS A 85 -15.13 -7.57 9.33
CA LYS A 85 -15.87 -6.60 10.14
C LYS A 85 -14.96 -5.72 11.02
N ILE A 86 -13.78 -5.37 10.52
CA ILE A 86 -12.80 -4.55 11.24
C ILE A 86 -13.41 -3.16 11.48
N ARG A 87 -13.37 -2.70 12.74
CA ARG A 87 -13.74 -1.34 13.14
C ARG A 87 -12.56 -0.69 13.81
N ALA A 88 -12.05 0.37 13.20
CA ALA A 88 -10.98 1.17 13.76
C ALA A 88 -11.28 2.66 13.57
N ARG A 89 -10.74 3.50 14.46
CA ARG A 89 -10.84 4.96 14.28
C ARG A 89 -9.96 5.44 13.13
N THR A 90 -8.73 4.96 13.06
CA THR A 90 -7.74 5.40 12.06
C THR A 90 -7.29 4.25 11.16
N LEU A 91 -7.29 4.48 9.84
CA LEU A 91 -6.62 3.63 8.85
C LEU A 91 -5.25 4.22 8.50
N ILE A 92 -4.23 3.38 8.40
CA ILE A 92 -2.90 3.75 7.87
C ILE A 92 -2.51 2.72 6.81
N SER A 93 -2.21 3.16 5.59
CA SER A 93 -1.92 2.23 4.51
C SER A 93 -1.00 2.80 3.44
N ASN A 94 -0.29 1.92 2.73
CA ASN A 94 0.48 2.22 1.53
C ASN A 94 -0.09 1.51 0.28
N VAL A 95 -1.39 1.15 0.30
CA VAL A 95 -2.15 0.82 -0.92
C VAL A 95 -1.98 1.91 -1.98
N GLY A 96 -2.23 1.60 -3.24
CA GLY A 96 -2.00 2.47 -4.40
C GLY A 96 -0.76 2.06 -5.20
N PHE A 97 0.31 1.64 -4.53
CA PHE A 97 1.54 1.24 -5.24
C PHE A 97 1.33 -0.02 -6.07
N VAL A 98 0.81 -1.08 -5.45
CA VAL A 98 0.56 -2.32 -6.17
C VAL A 98 -0.50 -2.09 -7.25
N ASP A 99 -1.49 -1.22 -7.03
CA ASP A 99 -2.56 -0.88 -7.97
C ASP A 99 -2.00 -0.46 -9.33
N CYS A 100 -1.02 0.46 -9.34
CA CYS A 100 -0.46 1.01 -10.59
C CYS A 100 0.78 0.25 -11.10
N THR A 101 1.47 -0.54 -10.27
CA THR A 101 2.71 -1.21 -10.72
C THR A 101 2.51 -2.11 -11.95
N PRO A 102 3.47 -2.14 -12.90
CA PRO A 102 3.38 -3.00 -14.08
C PRO A 102 3.35 -4.48 -13.71
N LYS A 103 2.37 -5.21 -14.21
CA LYS A 103 2.14 -6.62 -13.82
C LYS A 103 1.56 -7.48 -14.94
N LYS A 104 1.63 -8.80 -14.74
CA LYS A 104 1.06 -9.80 -15.66
C LYS A 104 -0.46 -9.69 -15.72
N LYS A 105 -1.05 -10.07 -16.86
CA LYS A 105 -2.50 -10.05 -17.07
C LYS A 105 -3.26 -10.85 -15.99
N SER A 106 -2.74 -12.00 -15.57
CA SER A 106 -3.35 -12.81 -14.51
C SER A 106 -3.50 -12.07 -13.17
N ILE A 107 -2.59 -11.15 -12.85
CA ILE A 107 -2.71 -10.32 -11.63
C ILE A 107 -3.76 -9.23 -11.83
N ILE A 108 -3.87 -8.65 -13.03
CA ILE A 108 -4.94 -7.68 -13.34
C ILE A 108 -6.31 -8.35 -13.24
N GLU A 109 -6.47 -9.55 -13.78
CA GLU A 109 -7.71 -10.33 -13.71
C GLU A 109 -8.11 -10.62 -12.24
N ASP A 110 -7.14 -10.94 -11.38
CA ASP A 110 -7.40 -11.12 -9.95
C ASP A 110 -7.83 -9.82 -9.24
N ILE A 111 -7.19 -8.69 -9.56
CA ILE A 111 -7.61 -7.37 -9.05
C ILE A 111 -9.04 -7.06 -9.51
N ILE A 112 -9.39 -7.30 -10.77
CA ILE A 112 -10.75 -7.08 -11.29
C ILE A 112 -11.76 -7.98 -10.55
N LEU A 113 -11.44 -9.25 -10.34
CA LEU A 113 -12.27 -10.16 -9.57
C LEU A 113 -12.53 -9.61 -8.15
N GLN A 114 -11.49 -9.11 -7.48
CA GLN A 114 -11.63 -8.47 -6.18
C GLN A 114 -12.52 -7.22 -6.20
N GLY A 115 -12.40 -6.39 -7.24
CA GLY A 115 -13.20 -5.18 -7.43
C GLY A 115 -14.68 -5.48 -7.68
N SER A 116 -14.98 -6.51 -8.45
CA SER A 116 -16.35 -6.92 -8.79
C SER A 116 -17.20 -7.34 -7.58
N ALA A 117 -16.56 -7.64 -6.45
CA ALA A 117 -17.24 -7.93 -5.18
C ALA A 117 -17.82 -6.68 -4.50
N PHE A 118 -17.48 -5.49 -4.99
CA PHE A 118 -17.91 -4.18 -4.48
C PHE A 118 -18.55 -3.29 -5.54
N PHE A 119 -18.02 -3.30 -6.74
CA PHE A 119 -18.41 -2.39 -7.81
C PHE A 119 -19.01 -3.20 -8.95
N SER A 120 -20.24 -2.86 -9.35
CA SER A 120 -20.90 -3.56 -10.46
C SER A 120 -20.24 -3.18 -11.78
N SER A 121 -20.08 -4.16 -12.67
CA SER A 121 -19.63 -3.92 -14.06
C SER A 121 -20.60 -3.02 -14.85
N ASP A 122 -21.83 -2.86 -14.38
CA ASP A 122 -22.81 -1.95 -14.99
C ASP A 122 -22.55 -0.48 -14.64
N GLN A 123 -21.70 -0.21 -13.64
CA GLN A 123 -21.40 1.14 -13.14
C GLN A 123 -20.01 1.62 -13.52
N HIS A 124 -19.05 0.70 -13.71
CA HIS A 124 -17.66 1.03 -14.02
C HIS A 124 -17.10 0.09 -15.08
N GLU A 125 -16.31 0.65 -16.00
CA GLU A 125 -15.55 -0.15 -16.96
C GLU A 125 -14.12 -0.34 -16.46
N TYR A 126 -13.67 -1.60 -16.36
CA TYR A 126 -12.29 -1.90 -15.99
C TYR A 126 -11.35 -1.67 -17.19
N GLU A 127 -10.77 -0.48 -17.27
CA GLU A 127 -9.81 -0.16 -18.33
C GLU A 127 -8.41 -0.74 -18.00
N ILE A 128 -7.96 -1.70 -18.82
CA ILE A 128 -6.62 -2.28 -18.74
C ILE A 128 -5.70 -1.52 -19.69
N GLN A 129 -4.65 -0.91 -19.14
CA GLN A 129 -3.61 -0.25 -19.90
C GLN A 129 -2.45 -1.22 -20.19
N GLU A 130 -2.17 -1.48 -21.47
CA GLU A 130 -0.93 -2.13 -21.90
C GLU A 130 0.26 -1.16 -21.73
N LEU A 131 1.36 -1.62 -21.15
CA LEU A 131 2.52 -0.78 -20.82
C LEU A 131 3.74 -1.05 -21.69
N GLU A 132 4.31 -2.25 -21.60
CA GLU A 132 5.51 -2.63 -22.35
C GLU A 132 5.69 -4.15 -22.41
N ASP A 133 6.53 -4.61 -23.34
CA ASP A 133 7.07 -5.97 -23.32
C ASP A 133 8.33 -6.00 -22.45
N TYR A 134 8.38 -6.93 -21.49
CA TYR A 134 9.48 -7.01 -20.53
C TYR A 134 10.03 -8.44 -20.45
N THR A 135 11.35 -8.56 -20.45
CA THR A 135 12.05 -9.84 -20.29
C THR A 135 12.10 -10.23 -18.82
N LEU A 136 11.38 -11.29 -18.48
CA LEU A 136 11.36 -11.89 -17.14
C LEU A 136 12.72 -12.53 -16.80
N SER A 137 12.91 -12.88 -15.53
CA SER A 137 14.15 -13.50 -15.04
C SER A 137 14.47 -14.86 -15.66
N ASN A 138 13.47 -15.54 -16.22
CA ASN A 138 13.62 -16.80 -16.97
C ASN A 138 13.91 -16.57 -18.48
N GLY A 139 14.02 -15.33 -18.93
CA GLY A 139 14.24 -14.95 -20.33
C GLY A 139 12.96 -14.82 -21.17
N GLU A 140 11.79 -15.13 -20.61
CA GLU A 140 10.50 -15.01 -21.31
C GLU A 140 10.11 -13.54 -21.50
N ILE A 141 9.56 -13.20 -22.66
CA ILE A 141 8.99 -11.87 -22.91
C ILE A 141 7.53 -11.88 -22.50
N GLN A 142 7.17 -11.00 -21.57
CA GLN A 142 5.83 -10.85 -21.06
C GLN A 142 5.32 -9.43 -21.29
N LYS A 143 4.13 -9.30 -21.88
CA LYS A 143 3.40 -8.02 -21.89
C LYS A 143 2.99 -7.65 -20.47
N LEU A 144 3.44 -6.49 -20.00
CA LEU A 144 3.06 -5.91 -18.71
C LEU A 144 1.91 -4.91 -18.89
N ASN A 145 1.03 -4.89 -17.89
CA ASN A 145 -0.19 -4.10 -17.90
C ASN A 145 -0.36 -3.37 -16.55
N SER A 146 -1.26 -2.40 -16.52
CA SER A 146 -1.78 -1.76 -15.31
C SER A 146 -3.29 -1.59 -15.44
N LEU A 147 -3.98 -1.41 -14.32
CA LEU A 147 -5.42 -1.12 -14.30
C LEU A 147 -5.60 0.38 -14.07
N ASN A 148 -6.47 1.02 -14.84
CA ASN A 148 -6.88 2.40 -14.56
C ASN A 148 -7.91 2.41 -13.43
N PHE A 149 -7.64 3.22 -12.40
CA PHE A 149 -8.50 3.35 -11.23
C PHE A 149 -9.32 4.65 -11.20
N ASP A 150 -9.19 5.52 -12.21
CA ASP A 150 -9.79 6.86 -12.18
C ASP A 150 -11.30 6.84 -11.89
N GLU A 151 -12.05 5.93 -12.55
CA GLU A 151 -13.50 5.78 -12.35
C GLU A 151 -13.88 5.26 -10.96
N PHE A 152 -12.95 4.63 -10.23
CA PHE A 152 -13.21 4.03 -8.91
C PHE A 152 -12.82 4.97 -7.76
N THR A 153 -12.15 6.10 -8.03
CA THR A 153 -11.57 6.96 -6.98
C THR A 153 -12.61 7.47 -5.98
N ALA A 154 -13.77 7.92 -6.47
CA ALA A 154 -14.86 8.43 -5.63
C ALA A 154 -15.48 7.32 -4.77
N ASP A 155 -15.72 6.15 -5.35
CA ASP A 155 -16.33 5.03 -4.62
C ASP A 155 -15.39 4.40 -3.60
N ILE A 156 -14.09 4.33 -3.91
CA ILE A 156 -13.04 3.95 -2.96
C ILE A 156 -13.05 4.92 -1.78
N ALA A 157 -13.03 6.23 -2.04
CA ALA A 157 -13.06 7.24 -0.99
C ALA A 157 -14.31 7.08 -0.11
N ASN A 158 -15.49 6.99 -0.71
CA ASN A 158 -16.77 6.80 -0.01
C ASN A 158 -16.79 5.50 0.83
N ALA A 159 -16.27 4.40 0.31
CA ALA A 159 -16.21 3.13 1.03
C ALA A 159 -15.31 3.20 2.27
N LEU A 160 -14.24 4.01 2.22
CA LEU A 160 -13.31 4.20 3.34
C LEU A 160 -13.84 5.22 4.35
N THR A 161 -14.36 6.37 3.91
CA THR A 161 -14.78 7.46 4.81
C THR A 161 -15.91 7.07 5.75
N ASN A 162 -16.80 6.18 5.30
CA ASN A 162 -17.88 5.65 6.13
C ASN A 162 -17.39 4.68 7.23
N LYS A 163 -16.11 4.27 7.21
CA LYS A 163 -15.56 3.27 8.13
C LYS A 163 -14.54 3.81 9.12
N PHE A 164 -13.92 4.96 8.84
CA PHE A 164 -12.81 5.50 9.63
C PHE A 164 -13.02 6.99 9.90
N GLU A 165 -12.65 7.43 11.11
CA GLU A 165 -12.63 8.85 11.48
C GLU A 165 -11.48 9.58 10.75
N THR A 166 -10.35 8.90 10.53
CA THR A 166 -9.20 9.46 9.80
C THR A 166 -8.48 8.37 9.01
N ILE A 167 -8.03 8.72 7.81
CA ILE A 167 -7.32 7.81 6.91
C ILE A 167 -6.00 8.45 6.53
N TYR A 168 -4.89 7.73 6.69
CA TYR A 168 -3.57 8.12 6.22
C TYR A 168 -3.11 7.20 5.09
N LEU A 169 -2.99 7.75 3.88
CA LEU A 169 -2.42 7.06 2.72
C LEU A 169 -0.99 7.52 2.50
N ILE A 170 -0.05 6.57 2.49
CA ILE A 170 1.37 6.83 2.35
C ILE A 170 1.73 6.84 0.87
N LYS A 171 2.21 7.97 0.37
CA LYS A 171 2.70 8.11 -1.00
C LYS A 171 3.92 7.23 -1.23
N THR A 172 4.09 6.77 -2.47
CA THR A 172 5.33 6.06 -2.86
C THR A 172 6.43 7.06 -3.19
N LEU A 173 7.69 6.62 -3.08
CA LEU A 173 8.81 7.36 -3.63
C LEU A 173 8.71 7.40 -5.15
N GLU A 174 8.92 8.57 -5.72
CA GLU A 174 9.16 8.76 -7.15
C GLU A 174 10.66 8.66 -7.41
N LEU A 175 11.02 7.73 -8.29
CA LEU A 175 12.40 7.42 -8.65
C LEU A 175 12.64 7.79 -10.12
N ASP A 176 13.86 8.20 -10.44
CA ASP A 176 14.33 8.40 -11.82
C ASP A 176 14.80 7.08 -12.47
N PHE A 177 14.40 6.87 -13.73
CA PHE A 177 14.84 5.79 -14.62
C PHE A 177 16.35 5.78 -14.88
N SER A 178 17.02 6.94 -14.81
CA SER A 178 18.45 7.06 -15.10
C SER A 178 19.35 6.22 -14.17
N ARG A 179 18.82 5.75 -13.02
CA ARG A 179 19.57 5.00 -12.01
C ARG A 179 19.35 3.49 -12.15
N LYS A 180 20.47 2.75 -12.13
CA LYS A 180 20.49 1.30 -12.28
C LYS A 180 20.37 0.60 -10.93
N PHE A 181 19.35 -0.24 -10.78
CA PHE A 181 19.27 -1.25 -9.73
C PHE A 181 19.89 -2.56 -10.22
N LYS A 182 20.33 -3.43 -9.31
CA LYS A 182 20.87 -4.76 -9.65
C LYS A 182 19.86 -5.61 -10.43
N ARG A 183 18.59 -5.54 -10.04
CA ARG A 183 17.46 -6.06 -10.82
C ARG A 183 16.91 -4.91 -11.66
N GLU A 184 17.00 -5.04 -12.97
CA GLU A 184 16.44 -4.05 -13.89
C GLU A 184 14.93 -3.96 -13.71
N ARG A 185 14.40 -2.73 -13.66
CA ARG A 185 12.96 -2.47 -13.57
C ARG A 185 12.41 -2.14 -14.96
N PRO A 186 11.16 -2.54 -15.27
CA PRO A 186 10.49 -2.11 -16.49
C PRO A 186 10.50 -0.57 -16.60
N ARG A 187 10.59 0.00 -17.81
CA ARG A 187 10.60 1.47 -17.97
C ARG A 187 9.33 2.10 -17.42
N SER A 188 8.20 1.44 -17.64
CA SER A 188 6.90 1.84 -17.15
C SER A 188 6.83 1.90 -15.62
N PHE A 189 7.67 1.14 -14.89
CA PHE A 189 7.70 1.15 -13.41
C PHE A 189 7.80 2.57 -12.85
N TYR A 190 8.72 3.37 -13.38
CA TYR A 190 8.99 4.71 -12.89
C TYR A 190 7.81 5.67 -13.15
N SER A 191 7.21 5.61 -14.34
CA SER A 191 5.98 6.38 -14.63
C SER A 191 4.79 5.95 -13.76
N GLN A 192 4.71 4.68 -13.39
CA GLN A 192 3.65 4.16 -12.52
C GLN A 192 3.82 4.58 -11.05
N LEU A 193 5.02 4.97 -10.61
CA LEU A 193 5.22 5.60 -9.29
C LEU A 193 4.51 6.95 -9.22
N VAL A 194 4.57 7.73 -10.31
CA VAL A 194 3.84 9.01 -10.43
C VAL A 194 2.34 8.74 -10.48
N LYS A 195 1.89 7.79 -11.32
CA LYS A 195 0.46 7.41 -11.38
C LYS A 195 -0.09 6.92 -10.04
N THR A 196 0.71 6.18 -9.27
CA THR A 196 0.35 5.76 -7.89
C THR A 196 0.05 6.99 -7.04
N ASN A 197 0.94 7.98 -7.07
CA ASN A 197 0.81 9.19 -6.26
C ASN A 197 -0.36 10.08 -6.71
N ASP A 198 -0.66 10.10 -8.00
CA ASP A 198 -1.84 10.76 -8.56
C ASP A 198 -3.14 10.05 -8.17
N LEU A 199 -3.17 8.71 -8.23
CA LEU A 199 -4.31 7.90 -7.75
C LEU A 199 -4.61 8.22 -6.28
N LEU A 200 -3.60 8.21 -5.42
CA LEU A 200 -3.76 8.54 -4.00
C LEU A 200 -4.30 9.96 -3.79
N LYS A 201 -3.83 10.91 -4.60
CA LYS A 201 -4.33 12.29 -4.58
C LYS A 201 -5.79 12.38 -5.03
N ASN A 202 -6.16 11.66 -6.08
CA ASN A 202 -7.54 11.64 -6.57
C ASN A 202 -8.48 11.04 -5.53
N VAL A 203 -8.11 9.93 -4.88
CA VAL A 203 -8.88 9.37 -3.75
C VAL A 203 -8.99 10.36 -2.59
N ALA A 204 -7.89 11.01 -2.19
CA ALA A 204 -7.90 11.96 -1.08
C ALA A 204 -8.73 13.22 -1.37
N ASN A 205 -8.74 13.70 -2.62
CA ASN A 205 -9.54 14.87 -3.02
C ASN A 205 -11.06 14.64 -2.91
N ASN A 206 -11.51 13.39 -2.86
CA ASN A 206 -12.92 13.05 -2.69
C ASN A 206 -13.39 13.09 -1.23
N ALA A 207 -12.49 13.27 -0.24
CA ALA A 207 -12.89 13.28 1.17
C ALA A 207 -11.89 13.96 2.14
N GLU A 208 -12.41 14.82 3.03
CA GLU A 208 -11.59 15.62 3.96
C GLU A 208 -10.84 14.82 5.02
N ASN A 209 -11.35 13.64 5.42
CA ASN A 209 -10.71 12.80 6.42
C ASN A 209 -9.61 11.89 5.85
N ILE A 210 -9.35 11.95 4.54
CA ILE A 210 -8.26 11.23 3.88
C ILE A 210 -7.06 12.16 3.74
N ARG A 211 -5.96 11.79 4.38
CA ARG A 211 -4.72 12.56 4.44
C ARG A 211 -3.60 11.80 3.76
N LEU A 212 -2.77 12.51 3.01
CA LEU A 212 -1.60 11.95 2.37
C LEU A 212 -0.35 12.19 3.21
N ILE A 213 0.46 11.14 3.39
CA ILE A 213 1.80 11.25 3.98
C ILE A 213 2.81 11.10 2.85
N SER A 214 3.51 12.20 2.52
CA SER A 214 4.63 12.13 1.59
C SER A 214 5.90 11.63 2.30
N VAL A 215 6.61 10.73 1.62
CA VAL A 215 7.93 10.25 2.00
C VAL A 215 9.02 10.67 1.00
N GLN A 216 8.68 11.52 0.03
CA GLN A 216 9.61 11.96 -1.02
C GLN A 216 10.83 12.70 -0.48
N SER A 217 10.71 13.34 0.69
CA SER A 217 11.82 14.01 1.38
C SER A 217 13.01 13.09 1.67
N GLU A 218 12.82 11.77 1.66
CA GLU A 218 13.93 10.83 1.80
C GLU A 218 14.83 10.80 0.56
N MET A 219 14.26 11.00 -0.62
CA MET A 219 15.02 11.13 -1.87
C MET A 219 15.71 12.48 -1.98
N GLU A 220 15.14 13.54 -1.41
CA GLU A 220 15.74 14.88 -1.43
C GLU A 220 17.02 14.99 -0.58
N LYS A 221 17.28 14.01 0.29
CA LYS A 221 18.48 13.96 1.14
C LYS A 221 19.72 13.37 0.45
N THR A 222 19.56 12.75 -0.72
CA THR A 222 20.65 12.03 -1.39
C THR A 222 20.47 11.97 -2.90
N ASP A 223 21.56 12.10 -3.64
CA ASP A 223 21.58 11.87 -5.08
C ASP A 223 21.63 10.36 -5.44
N ASN A 224 21.75 9.47 -4.46
CA ASN A 224 21.88 8.03 -4.67
C ASN A 224 20.65 7.27 -4.18
N HIS A 225 19.84 6.76 -5.11
CA HIS A 225 18.63 5.99 -4.77
C HIS A 225 18.92 4.76 -3.89
N LEU A 226 20.13 4.18 -3.98
CA LEU A 226 20.49 3.00 -3.18
C LEU A 226 20.63 3.29 -1.69
N ASP A 227 20.76 4.57 -1.31
CA ASP A 227 20.74 4.97 0.10
C ASP A 227 19.32 4.88 0.67
N VAL A 228 18.30 4.97 -0.20
CA VAL A 228 16.89 5.02 0.17
C VAL A 228 16.16 3.70 -0.08
N THR A 229 16.52 2.98 -1.14
CA THR A 229 15.92 1.71 -1.51
C THR A 229 16.94 0.70 -2.03
N TYR A 230 16.82 -0.56 -1.60
CA TYR A 230 17.71 -1.64 -2.03
C TYR A 230 17.55 -2.01 -3.51
N ASP A 231 16.33 -1.91 -4.05
CA ASP A 231 15.99 -2.45 -5.36
C ASP A 231 14.97 -1.60 -6.14
N GLY A 232 14.68 -0.39 -5.68
CA GLY A 232 13.66 0.48 -6.24
C GLY A 232 12.26 0.28 -5.64
N VAL A 233 12.09 -0.71 -4.76
CA VAL A 233 10.81 -1.01 -4.09
C VAL A 233 10.98 -1.05 -2.58
N HIS A 234 11.94 -1.83 -2.08
CA HIS A 234 12.13 -2.05 -0.65
C HIS A 234 13.06 -0.98 -0.06
N PHE A 235 12.65 -0.37 1.05
CA PHE A 235 13.41 0.65 1.73
C PHE A 235 14.68 0.10 2.40
N THR A 236 15.69 0.94 2.54
CA THR A 236 16.84 0.64 3.43
C THR A 236 16.41 0.72 4.90
N ASN A 237 17.24 0.18 5.81
CA ASN A 237 16.99 0.27 7.25
C ASN A 237 16.75 1.72 7.72
N GLU A 238 17.59 2.65 7.26
CA GLU A 238 17.48 4.07 7.63
C GLU A 238 16.20 4.70 7.06
N THR A 239 15.83 4.34 5.83
CA THR A 239 14.58 4.82 5.23
C THR A 239 13.35 4.26 5.93
N HIS A 240 13.35 2.98 6.35
CA HIS A 240 12.27 2.46 7.20
C HIS A 240 12.10 3.27 8.50
N LYS A 241 13.21 3.58 9.17
CA LYS A 241 13.19 4.40 10.39
C LYS A 241 12.64 5.80 10.13
N SER A 242 13.10 6.44 9.05
CA SER A 242 12.66 7.79 8.68
C SER A 242 11.18 7.84 8.29
N VAL A 243 10.72 6.91 7.45
CA VAL A 243 9.30 6.76 7.09
C VAL A 243 8.44 6.48 8.33
N GLY A 244 8.87 5.58 9.21
CA GLY A 244 8.17 5.29 10.45
C GLY A 244 8.01 6.53 11.32
N ASN A 245 9.09 7.29 11.54
CA ASN A 245 9.05 8.55 12.29
C ASN A 245 8.10 9.55 11.64
N ARG A 246 8.15 9.71 10.31
CA ARG A 246 7.28 10.62 9.57
C ARG A 246 5.81 10.29 9.76
N ILE A 247 5.44 9.00 9.77
CA ILE A 247 4.08 8.58 10.05
C ILE A 247 3.70 8.93 11.50
N LEU A 248 4.57 8.63 12.46
CA LEU A 248 4.34 8.93 13.88
C LEU A 248 4.17 10.43 14.17
N GLU A 249 4.89 11.30 13.47
CA GLU A 249 4.71 12.76 13.53
C GLU A 249 3.26 13.14 13.21
N HIS A 250 2.70 12.61 12.11
CA HIS A 250 1.32 12.88 11.71
C HIS A 250 0.29 12.37 12.73
N LEU A 251 0.57 11.23 13.37
CA LEU A 251 -0.34 10.60 14.32
C LEU A 251 -0.35 11.27 15.71
N PHE A 252 0.80 11.76 16.18
CA PHE A 252 0.97 12.15 17.58
C PHE A 252 1.36 13.61 17.80
N GLN A 253 1.97 14.31 16.84
CA GLN A 253 2.48 15.67 17.05
C GLN A 253 1.45 16.78 16.75
N ASN A 254 0.29 16.44 16.19
CA ASN A 254 -0.84 17.37 15.99
C ASN A 254 -1.73 17.57 17.24
N LYS A 255 -1.24 17.23 18.45
CA LYS A 255 -1.99 17.35 19.71
C LYS A 255 -1.55 18.50 20.63
N SER A 256 -0.78 19.45 20.11
CA SER A 256 -0.41 20.66 20.83
C SER A 256 -1.08 21.87 20.18
N ASN A 257 -2.36 22.08 20.52
CA ASN A 257 -3.05 23.37 20.45
C ASN A 257 -4.03 23.43 21.62
#